data_AF-A0A520B4A3-F1
#
_entry.id   AF-A0A520B4A3-F1
#
_cell.length_a   1.000
_cell.length_b   1.000
_cell.length_c   1.000
_cell.angle_alpha   90.00
_cell.angle_beta   90.00
_cell.angle_gamma   90.00
#
_symmetry.space_group_name_H-M   'P 1'
#
loop_
_entity.id
_entity.type
_entity.pdbx_description
1 polymer ?
#
loop_
_entity_poly.entity_id
_entity_poly.type
_entity_poly.pdbx_seq_one_letter_code
_entity_poly.pdbx_strand_id
1 'polypeptide(L)'
;MNKNIFKKLLSLALVAALPILSSAQQKANWQNLDLKNDTTFGISTEKAYKELLKGKKSTPVIVAVLDGGVDLNHEDLKRVIWTNKKEVTGNGIDDDKNGYADDIHGWNFLGGKDGKSVEFETLELTRLVRRDNARFAGVTASTVAGKDRADYEAFVNNRTELEKQLGTAKSDLEGITGFKYYLDLVVKKIGKENPTAADFTAFKAATKQEEGIKAAVLG
;
A
#
# COMPACT_ATOMS: atom_id res chain seq x y z
N MET A 1 43.90 43.76 -8.48
CA MET A 1 42.61 43.14 -8.14
C MET A 1 41.60 43.47 -9.24
N ASN A 2 41.21 42.48 -10.04
CA ASN A 2 40.60 42.67 -11.36
C ASN A 2 39.08 42.87 -11.27
N LYS A 3 38.55 43.99 -11.79
CA LYS A 3 37.14 44.44 -11.69
C LYS A 3 36.12 43.52 -12.40
N ASN A 4 36.57 42.45 -13.04
CA ASN A 4 35.74 41.48 -13.76
C ASN A 4 35.22 40.31 -12.91
N ILE A 5 35.68 40.16 -11.66
CA ILE A 5 35.19 39.11 -10.76
C ILE A 5 33.87 39.52 -10.09
N PHE A 6 33.67 40.82 -9.83
CA PHE A 6 32.47 41.31 -9.14
C PHE A 6 31.20 41.25 -9.99
N LYS A 7 31.32 41.32 -11.33
CA LYS A 7 30.19 41.18 -12.27
C LYS A 7 29.74 39.73 -12.50
N LYS A 8 30.54 38.73 -12.14
CA LYS A 8 30.18 37.30 -12.22
C LYS A 8 29.51 36.76 -10.95
N LEU A 9 29.52 37.52 -9.85
CA LEU A 9 28.89 37.13 -8.58
C LEU A 9 27.44 37.62 -8.44
N LEU A 10 26.96 38.49 -9.34
CA LEU A 10 25.60 39.04 -9.28
C LEU A 10 24.58 38.27 -10.15
N SER A 11 25.04 37.32 -10.98
CA SER A 11 24.19 36.49 -11.84
C SER A 11 24.00 35.05 -11.32
N LEU A 12 24.61 34.70 -10.18
CA LEU A 12 24.41 33.40 -9.51
C LEU A 12 23.51 33.49 -8.27
N ALA A 13 22.96 34.68 -7.97
CA ALA A 13 22.09 34.92 -6.82
C ALA A 13 20.58 34.94 -7.17
N LEU A 14 20.20 34.70 -8.43
CA LEU A 14 18.80 34.75 -8.90
C LEU A 14 18.21 33.38 -9.30
N VAL A 15 18.93 32.27 -9.06
CA VAL A 15 18.44 30.90 -9.33
C VAL A 15 18.27 30.07 -8.04
N ALA A 16 18.53 30.66 -6.87
CA ALA A 16 18.38 30.01 -5.57
C ALA A 16 17.12 30.45 -4.79
N ALA A 17 16.10 30.96 -5.49
CA ALA A 17 14.81 31.28 -4.90
C ALA A 17 13.71 30.54 -5.66
N LEU A 18 13.11 29.57 -4.96
CA LEU A 18 11.87 28.84 -5.24
C LEU A 18 12.06 27.56 -6.08
N PRO A 19 11.86 26.39 -5.44
CA PRO A 19 10.54 26.08 -4.95
C PRO A 19 10.54 25.96 -3.43
N ILE A 20 9.97 26.97 -2.77
CA ILE A 20 9.00 26.61 -1.73
C ILE A 20 7.88 25.97 -2.55
N LEU A 21 7.95 24.66 -2.77
CA LEU A 21 6.75 23.88 -2.96
C LEU A 21 6.01 24.12 -1.65
N SER A 22 5.15 25.14 -1.66
CA SER A 22 4.09 25.20 -0.69
C SER A 22 3.45 23.82 -0.82
N SER A 23 3.53 23.02 0.22
CA SER A 23 2.46 22.11 0.56
C SER A 23 1.25 23.01 0.81
N ALA A 24 0.72 23.60 -0.27
CA ALA A 24 -0.59 24.20 -0.28
C ALA A 24 -1.47 23.03 0.10
N GLN A 25 -1.92 23.04 1.35
CA GLN A 25 -2.72 21.99 1.90
C GLN A 25 -3.83 21.72 0.90
N GLN A 26 -3.83 20.49 0.37
CA GLN A 26 -4.77 20.11 -0.68
C GLN A 26 -6.16 20.51 -0.21
N LYS A 27 -6.90 21.26 -1.04
CA LYS A 27 -8.22 21.74 -0.66
C LYS A 27 -9.04 20.56 -0.14
N ALA A 28 -9.73 20.73 0.98
CA ALA A 28 -10.67 19.72 1.44
C ALA A 28 -11.66 19.41 0.29
N ASN A 29 -12.04 18.14 0.13
CA ASN A 29 -12.94 17.69 -0.94
C ASN A 29 -12.41 17.91 -2.38
N TRP A 30 -11.10 18.17 -2.57
CA TRP A 30 -10.53 18.50 -3.88
C TRP A 30 -10.89 17.52 -4.99
N GLN A 31 -11.01 16.23 -4.67
CA GLN A 31 -11.28 15.17 -5.63
C GLN A 31 -12.61 15.40 -6.34
N ASN A 32 -13.56 16.09 -5.69
CA ASN A 32 -14.89 16.34 -6.22
C ASN A 32 -15.02 17.71 -6.93
N LEU A 33 -13.97 18.53 -6.92
CA LEU A 33 -13.95 19.88 -7.49
C LEU A 33 -13.71 19.89 -9.00
N ASP A 34 -13.95 21.04 -9.63
CA ASP A 34 -13.81 21.27 -11.07
C ASP A 34 -12.64 22.22 -11.40
N LEU A 35 -11.91 21.92 -12.47
CA LEU A 35 -10.76 22.75 -12.86
C LEU A 35 -11.14 24.18 -13.23
N LYS A 36 -12.25 24.38 -13.95
CA LYS A 36 -12.65 25.70 -14.45
C LYS A 36 -13.30 26.54 -13.35
N ASN A 37 -14.10 25.90 -12.49
CA ASN A 37 -14.86 26.61 -11.46
C ASN A 37 -14.06 26.78 -10.16
N ASP A 38 -13.25 25.79 -9.78
CA ASP A 38 -12.60 25.71 -8.46
C ASP A 38 -11.07 25.73 -8.54
N THR A 39 -10.51 25.92 -9.75
CA THR A 39 -9.07 25.92 -10.04
C THR A 39 -8.33 24.67 -9.55
N THR A 40 -9.05 23.56 -9.43
CA THR A 40 -8.55 22.31 -8.83
C THR A 40 -8.84 21.13 -9.76
N PHE A 41 -7.83 20.31 -10.05
CA PHE A 41 -8.00 19.09 -10.85
C PHE A 41 -8.72 18.00 -10.04
N GLY A 42 -10.05 18.02 -10.03
CA GLY A 42 -10.90 16.94 -9.53
C GLY A 42 -11.74 16.30 -10.64
N ILE A 43 -12.68 15.43 -10.27
CA ILE A 43 -13.60 14.73 -11.19
C ILE A 43 -14.93 15.47 -11.41
N SER A 44 -15.05 16.73 -10.94
CA SER A 44 -16.22 17.59 -11.14
C SER A 44 -17.57 16.99 -10.67
N THR A 45 -17.56 16.12 -9.65
CA THR A 45 -18.79 15.48 -9.12
C THR A 45 -19.73 16.48 -8.46
N GLU A 46 -19.23 17.48 -7.74
CA GLU A 46 -20.09 18.55 -7.17
C GLU A 46 -20.86 19.30 -8.25
N LYS A 47 -20.19 19.58 -9.37
CA LYS A 47 -20.78 20.24 -10.53
C LYS A 47 -21.85 19.34 -11.16
N ALA A 48 -21.58 18.05 -11.33
CA ALA A 48 -22.54 17.09 -11.84
C ALA A 48 -23.81 17.02 -10.98
N TYR A 49 -23.68 17.02 -9.64
CA TYR A 49 -24.83 17.07 -8.74
C TYR A 49 -25.67 18.35 -8.91
N LYS A 50 -25.02 19.51 -9.05
CA LYS A 50 -25.69 20.82 -9.18
C LYS A 50 -26.34 21.05 -10.54
N GLU A 51 -25.70 20.61 -11.62
CA GLU A 51 -26.11 20.94 -12.99
C GLU A 51 -26.84 19.80 -13.68
N LEU A 52 -26.32 18.57 -13.59
CA LEU A 52 -26.81 17.43 -14.38
C LEU A 52 -27.83 16.58 -13.63
N LEU A 53 -27.66 16.41 -12.32
CA LEU A 53 -28.49 15.52 -11.50
C LEU A 53 -29.61 16.23 -10.75
N LYS A 54 -29.65 17.57 -10.82
CA LYS A 54 -30.67 18.38 -10.15
C LYS A 54 -32.07 17.97 -10.59
N GLY A 55 -32.91 17.62 -9.62
CA GLY A 55 -34.30 17.20 -9.86
C GLY A 55 -34.45 15.78 -10.43
N LYS A 56 -33.37 15.02 -10.61
CA LYS A 56 -33.45 13.62 -10.99
C LYS A 56 -33.72 12.75 -9.76
N LYS A 57 -34.54 11.72 -9.94
CA LYS A 57 -34.81 10.71 -8.91
C LYS A 57 -33.69 9.67 -8.91
N SER A 58 -33.07 9.44 -7.76
CA SER A 58 -32.05 8.40 -7.60
C SER A 58 -32.69 7.01 -7.60
N THR A 59 -31.94 6.03 -8.09
CA THR A 59 -32.26 4.60 -7.95
C THR A 59 -31.11 3.96 -7.18
N PRO A 60 -31.38 3.27 -6.05
CA PRO A 60 -30.34 2.52 -5.34
C PRO A 60 -29.74 1.44 -6.26
N VAL A 61 -28.42 1.35 -6.27
CA VAL A 61 -27.66 0.32 -7.00
C VAL A 61 -26.83 -0.44 -5.97
N ILE A 62 -26.83 -1.76 -6.06
CA ILE A 62 -25.95 -2.62 -5.25
C ILE A 62 -24.62 -2.71 -6.00
N VAL A 63 -23.53 -2.35 -5.33
CA VAL A 63 -22.16 -2.39 -5.86
C VAL A 63 -21.36 -3.38 -5.03
N ALA A 64 -20.78 -4.39 -5.67
CA ALA A 64 -19.87 -5.32 -5.03
C ALA A 64 -18.46 -4.70 -4.98
N VAL A 65 -17.88 -4.61 -3.78
CA VAL A 65 -16.51 -4.14 -3.56
C VAL A 65 -15.64 -5.33 -3.16
N LEU A 66 -14.64 -5.64 -3.98
CA LEU A 66 -13.68 -6.73 -3.74
C LEU A 66 -12.37 -6.09 -3.26
N ASP A 67 -12.22 -5.99 -1.94
CA ASP A 67 -11.10 -5.30 -1.28
C ASP A 67 -10.79 -6.01 0.07
N GLY A 68 -9.98 -5.40 0.93
CA GLY A 68 -9.66 -5.90 2.28
C GLY A 68 -10.81 -5.85 3.29
N GLY A 69 -12.04 -5.57 2.85
CA GLY A 69 -13.25 -5.45 3.68
C GLY A 69 -13.73 -4.02 3.87
N VAL A 70 -14.70 -3.85 4.77
CA VAL A 70 -15.28 -2.53 5.12
C VAL A 70 -15.53 -2.47 6.63
N ASP A 71 -15.28 -1.32 7.24
CA ASP A 71 -15.70 -1.07 8.62
C ASP A 71 -17.23 -0.89 8.67
N LEU A 72 -17.91 -1.91 9.19
CA LEU A 72 -19.37 -1.92 9.36
C LEU A 72 -19.87 -0.81 10.30
N ASN A 73 -19.02 -0.29 11.19
CA ASN A 73 -19.38 0.73 12.16
C ASN A 73 -19.03 2.15 11.71
N HIS A 74 -18.41 2.31 10.53
CA HIS A 74 -18.02 3.61 10.02
C HIS A 74 -19.24 4.53 9.89
N GLU A 75 -19.15 5.74 10.49
CA GLU A 75 -20.30 6.63 10.68
C GLU A 75 -21.03 7.01 9.39
N ASP A 76 -20.26 7.21 8.31
CA ASP A 76 -20.78 7.54 6.99
C ASP A 76 -21.23 6.33 6.15
N LEU A 77 -20.70 5.13 6.40
CA LEU A 77 -20.97 3.95 5.57
C LEU A 77 -22.09 3.08 6.11
N LYS A 78 -22.26 2.98 7.44
CA LYS A 78 -23.21 2.06 8.09
C LYS A 78 -24.65 2.13 7.59
N ARG A 79 -25.06 3.27 7.01
CA ARG A 79 -26.41 3.49 6.45
C ARG A 79 -26.59 3.01 5.01
N VAL A 80 -25.49 2.79 4.29
CA VAL A 80 -25.48 2.43 2.86
C VAL A 80 -24.89 1.04 2.60
N ILE A 81 -24.35 0.38 3.63
CA ILE A 81 -23.88 -1.00 3.54
C ILE A 81 -25.06 -1.92 3.21
N TRP A 82 -24.85 -2.81 2.25
CA TRP A 82 -25.83 -3.80 1.83
C TRP A 82 -26.09 -4.82 2.95
N THR A 83 -27.33 -5.31 3.04
CA THR A 83 -27.72 -6.39 3.95
C THR A 83 -28.32 -7.54 3.16
N ASN A 84 -27.78 -8.76 3.36
CA ASN A 84 -28.39 -9.97 2.85
C ASN A 84 -29.69 -10.26 3.63
N LYS A 85 -30.84 -9.95 3.02
CA LYS A 85 -32.15 -10.19 3.65
C LYS A 85 -32.58 -11.66 3.65
N LYS A 86 -31.81 -12.53 3.02
CA LYS A 86 -32.11 -13.96 2.95
C LYS A 86 -31.45 -14.75 4.09
N GLU A 87 -30.53 -14.13 4.82
CA GLU A 87 -29.84 -14.71 5.98
C GLU A 87 -30.48 -14.30 7.31
N VAL A 88 -30.41 -15.20 8.29
CA VAL A 88 -30.80 -14.95 9.68
C VAL A 88 -29.55 -14.76 10.52
N THR A 89 -29.32 -13.53 10.98
CA THR A 89 -28.11 -13.14 11.70
C THR A 89 -27.79 -14.02 12.91
N GLY A 90 -26.62 -14.66 12.87
CA GLY A 90 -25.98 -15.31 14.00
C GLY A 90 -26.50 -16.71 14.30
N ASN A 91 -27.13 -17.37 13.32
CA ASN A 91 -27.59 -18.76 13.47
C ASN A 91 -26.51 -19.78 13.06
N GLY A 92 -25.42 -19.34 12.41
CA GLY A 92 -24.35 -20.20 11.90
C GLY A 92 -24.75 -21.07 10.70
N ILE A 93 -25.85 -20.75 10.03
CA ILE A 93 -26.43 -21.50 8.91
C ILE A 93 -26.30 -20.65 7.64
N ASP A 94 -26.13 -21.32 6.50
CA ASP A 94 -26.27 -20.72 5.17
C ASP A 94 -27.75 -20.85 4.76
N ASP A 95 -28.54 -19.82 5.09
CA ASP A 95 -30.01 -19.84 4.92
C ASP A 95 -30.40 -19.72 3.44
N ASP A 96 -29.62 -18.96 2.66
CA ASP A 96 -29.89 -18.71 1.25
C ASP A 96 -29.24 -19.72 0.29
N LYS A 97 -28.39 -20.61 0.82
CA LYS A 97 -27.70 -21.71 0.14
C LYS A 97 -26.70 -21.23 -0.91
N ASN A 98 -26.04 -20.10 -0.67
CA ASN A 98 -25.03 -19.55 -1.57
C ASN A 98 -23.61 -20.08 -1.30
N GLY A 99 -23.42 -20.86 -0.22
CA GLY A 99 -22.15 -21.43 0.21
C GLY A 99 -21.48 -20.70 1.38
N TYR A 100 -22.10 -19.64 1.91
CA TYR A 100 -21.55 -18.78 2.96
C TYR A 100 -22.54 -18.59 4.11
N ALA A 101 -22.25 -19.19 5.26
CA ALA A 101 -23.10 -19.04 6.45
C ALA A 101 -22.99 -17.64 7.05
N ASP A 102 -24.12 -17.02 7.41
CA ASP A 102 -24.17 -15.69 8.05
C ASP A 102 -23.50 -14.55 7.25
N ASP A 103 -23.60 -14.54 5.91
CA ASP A 103 -23.00 -13.50 5.05
C ASP A 103 -23.80 -12.17 5.00
N ILE A 104 -24.19 -11.67 6.18
CA ILE A 104 -25.13 -10.55 6.37
C ILE A 104 -24.74 -9.27 5.63
N HIS A 105 -23.45 -8.95 5.53
CA HIS A 105 -22.94 -7.72 4.91
C HIS A 105 -21.90 -7.99 3.83
N GLY A 106 -21.86 -9.20 3.30
CA GLY A 106 -20.83 -9.71 2.41
C GLY A 106 -20.01 -10.81 3.07
N TRP A 107 -18.87 -11.14 2.46
CA TRP A 107 -18.09 -12.32 2.82
C TRP A 107 -16.59 -12.05 2.90
N ASN A 108 -15.92 -12.72 3.84
CA ASN A 108 -14.46 -12.72 3.97
C ASN A 108 -13.88 -14.00 3.35
N PHE A 109 -13.36 -13.89 2.13
CA PHE A 109 -12.74 -15.01 1.40
C PHE A 109 -11.41 -15.48 1.99
N LEU A 110 -10.79 -14.66 2.85
CA LEU A 110 -9.59 -15.04 3.59
C LEU A 110 -9.92 -15.61 4.97
N GLY A 111 -11.20 -15.63 5.35
CA GLY A 111 -11.68 -16.17 6.61
C GLY A 111 -11.58 -17.68 6.66
N GLY A 112 -10.93 -18.19 7.70
CA GLY A 112 -10.96 -19.59 8.09
C GLY A 112 -12.25 -19.95 8.84
N LYS A 113 -12.47 -21.25 9.03
CA LYS A 113 -13.62 -21.78 9.80
C LYS A 113 -13.67 -21.32 11.26
N ASP A 114 -12.54 -20.87 11.80
CA ASP A 114 -12.42 -20.31 13.14
C ASP A 114 -12.67 -18.78 13.19
N GLY A 115 -13.13 -18.19 12.08
CA GLY A 115 -13.41 -16.76 11.96
C GLY A 115 -12.15 -15.89 11.82
N LYS A 116 -10.96 -16.48 11.73
CA LYS A 116 -9.71 -15.73 11.57
C LYS A 116 -9.35 -15.58 10.10
N SER A 117 -8.91 -14.39 9.72
CA SER A 117 -8.36 -14.17 8.39
C SER A 117 -6.97 -14.79 8.27
N VAL A 118 -6.62 -15.24 7.07
CA VAL A 118 -5.23 -15.55 6.70
C VAL A 118 -4.41 -14.27 6.80
N GLU A 119 -3.54 -14.18 7.82
CA GLU A 119 -2.68 -13.00 8.03
C GLU A 119 -1.56 -12.91 6.99
N PHE A 120 -1.04 -14.06 6.53
CA PHE A 120 0.04 -14.15 5.57
C PHE A 120 -0.40 -14.95 4.36
N GLU A 121 -0.76 -14.24 3.30
CA GLU A 121 -1.02 -14.88 2.01
C GLU A 121 0.27 -15.39 1.37
N THR A 122 0.16 -16.50 0.64
CA THR A 122 1.26 -16.99 -0.19
C THR A 122 1.09 -16.50 -1.62
N LEU A 123 2.16 -15.97 -2.22
CA LEU A 123 2.17 -15.62 -3.63
C LEU A 123 1.81 -16.82 -4.52
N GLU A 124 1.08 -16.57 -5.60
CA GLU A 124 0.76 -17.60 -6.60
C GLU A 124 2.02 -18.29 -7.13
N LEU A 125 3.11 -17.54 -7.28
CA LEU A 125 4.43 -18.07 -7.63
C LEU A 125 4.90 -19.16 -6.66
N THR A 126 4.73 -18.94 -5.35
CA THR A 126 5.10 -19.92 -4.31
C THR A 126 4.26 -21.20 -4.46
N ARG A 127 2.96 -21.04 -4.76
CA ARG A 127 2.05 -22.17 -4.98
C ARG A 127 2.45 -23.00 -6.20
N LEU A 128 2.77 -22.36 -7.32
CA LEU A 128 3.21 -23.01 -8.56
C LEU A 128 4.53 -23.76 -8.35
N VAL A 129 5.53 -23.10 -7.75
CA VAL A 129 6.82 -23.76 -7.44
C VAL A 129 6.61 -24.95 -6.53
N ARG A 130 5.82 -24.83 -5.45
CA ARG A 130 5.55 -25.96 -4.53
C ARG A 130 4.88 -27.14 -5.26
N ARG A 131 3.88 -26.86 -6.10
CA ARG A 131 3.18 -27.88 -6.89
C ARG A 131 4.15 -28.63 -7.80
N ASP A 132 4.95 -27.90 -8.57
CA ASP A 132 5.82 -28.48 -9.59
C ASP A 132 7.11 -29.07 -9.00
N ASN A 133 7.54 -28.60 -7.83
CA ASN A 133 8.66 -29.17 -7.09
C ASN A 133 8.39 -30.65 -6.74
N ALA A 134 7.13 -31.04 -6.49
CA ALA A 134 6.76 -32.44 -6.27
C ALA A 134 7.06 -33.34 -7.49
N ARG A 135 7.08 -32.78 -8.71
CA ARG A 135 7.39 -33.49 -9.96
C ARG A 135 8.85 -33.37 -10.37
N PHE A 136 9.48 -32.21 -10.13
CA PHE A 136 10.73 -31.83 -10.79
C PHE A 136 11.91 -31.56 -9.87
N ALA A 137 11.78 -31.66 -8.53
CA ALA A 137 12.87 -31.34 -7.59
C ALA A 137 14.20 -32.06 -7.90
N GLY A 138 14.14 -33.32 -8.34
CA GLY A 138 15.30 -34.14 -8.70
C GLY A 138 15.50 -34.34 -10.21
N VAL A 139 14.72 -33.65 -11.04
CA VAL A 139 14.77 -33.78 -12.50
C VAL A 139 15.72 -32.72 -13.06
N THR A 140 16.52 -33.09 -14.05
CA THR A 140 17.39 -32.16 -14.78
C THR A 140 16.90 -32.00 -16.21
N ALA A 141 17.44 -31.01 -16.93
CA ALA A 141 17.14 -30.78 -18.34
C ALA A 141 17.50 -31.99 -19.24
N SER A 142 18.37 -32.89 -18.78
CA SER A 142 18.75 -34.12 -19.49
C SER A 142 17.90 -35.34 -19.11
N THR A 143 17.27 -35.35 -17.94
CA THR A 143 16.44 -36.47 -17.45
C THR A 143 14.94 -36.23 -17.58
N VAL A 144 14.51 -35.02 -17.96
CA VAL A 144 13.10 -34.68 -18.14
C VAL A 144 12.50 -35.45 -19.32
N ALA A 145 11.32 -36.05 -19.12
CA ALA A 145 10.57 -36.69 -20.19
C ALA A 145 10.10 -35.66 -21.22
N GLY A 146 10.12 -35.99 -22.52
CA GLY A 146 9.77 -35.04 -23.59
C GLY A 146 8.38 -34.39 -23.43
N LYS A 147 7.40 -35.14 -22.92
CA LYS A 147 6.04 -34.64 -22.65
C LYS A 147 5.97 -33.61 -21.51
N ASP A 148 6.92 -33.63 -20.58
CA ASP A 148 6.95 -32.80 -19.37
C ASP A 148 7.89 -31.59 -19.55
N ARG A 149 8.51 -31.43 -20.72
CA ARG A 149 9.58 -30.46 -20.93
C ARG A 149 9.11 -29.01 -20.79
N ALA A 150 7.93 -28.67 -21.32
CA ALA A 150 7.35 -27.34 -21.17
C ALA A 150 7.05 -26.99 -19.70
N ASP A 151 6.46 -27.94 -18.95
CA ASP A 151 6.18 -27.77 -17.52
C ASP A 151 7.47 -27.63 -16.71
N TYR A 152 8.50 -28.39 -17.04
CA TYR A 152 9.82 -28.30 -16.39
C TYR A 152 10.50 -26.96 -16.65
N GLU A 153 10.47 -26.46 -17.89
CA GLU A 153 10.99 -25.12 -18.22
C GLU A 153 10.26 -24.02 -17.46
N ALA A 154 8.93 -24.11 -17.36
CA ALA A 154 8.12 -23.19 -16.54
C ALA A 154 8.49 -23.28 -15.04
N PHE A 155 8.68 -24.49 -14.51
CA PHE A 155 9.12 -24.70 -13.13
C PHE A 155 10.48 -24.06 -12.85
N VAL A 156 11.47 -24.26 -13.74
CA VAL A 156 12.81 -23.67 -13.58
C VAL A 156 12.72 -22.14 -13.56
N ASN A 157 11.95 -21.53 -14.46
CA ASN A 157 11.76 -20.09 -14.51
C ASN A 157 11.08 -19.56 -13.24
N ASN A 158 9.99 -20.21 -12.81
CA ASN A 158 9.26 -19.84 -11.60
C ASN A 158 10.12 -19.97 -10.34
N ARG A 159 10.91 -21.06 -10.23
CA ARG A 159 11.82 -21.26 -9.09
C ARG A 159 12.90 -20.18 -9.06
N THR A 160 13.48 -19.86 -10.22
CA THR A 160 14.50 -18.82 -10.34
C THR A 160 13.96 -17.45 -9.91
N GLU A 161 12.76 -17.09 -10.35
CA GLU A 161 12.11 -15.83 -9.94
C GLU A 161 11.77 -15.84 -8.44
N LEU A 162 11.30 -16.97 -7.90
CA LEU A 162 11.01 -17.09 -6.47
C LEU A 162 12.28 -16.92 -5.63
N GLU A 163 13.39 -17.56 -6.02
CA GLU A 163 14.68 -17.44 -5.32
C GLU A 163 15.21 -16.01 -5.36
N LYS A 164 15.05 -15.31 -6.49
CA LYS A 164 15.40 -13.90 -6.62
C LYS A 164 14.55 -13.01 -5.70
N GLN A 165 13.22 -13.16 -5.72
CA GLN A 165 12.32 -12.39 -4.85
C GLN A 165 12.61 -12.66 -3.37
N LEU A 166 12.86 -13.92 -3.02
CA LEU A 166 13.23 -14.31 -1.66
C LEU A 166 14.57 -13.69 -1.24
N GLY A 167 15.55 -13.63 -2.15
CA GLY A 167 16.82 -12.96 -1.92
C GLY A 167 16.65 -11.46 -1.65
N THR A 168 15.89 -10.76 -2.50
CA THR A 168 15.57 -9.33 -2.29
C THR A 168 14.84 -9.11 -0.97
N ALA A 169 13.78 -9.87 -0.69
CA ALA A 169 13.00 -9.72 0.53
C ALA A 169 13.83 -9.96 1.80
N LYS A 170 14.80 -10.90 1.77
CA LYS A 170 15.72 -11.13 2.88
C LYS A 170 16.65 -9.93 3.11
N SER A 171 17.24 -9.40 2.04
CA SER A 171 18.11 -8.21 2.12
C SER A 171 17.33 -6.99 2.61
N ASP A 172 16.10 -6.78 2.12
CA ASP A 172 15.24 -5.69 2.55
C ASP A 172 14.87 -5.81 4.03
N LEU A 173 14.51 -7.02 4.48
CA LEU A 173 14.20 -7.28 5.89
C LEU A 173 15.41 -7.04 6.79
N GLU A 174 16.60 -7.46 6.38
CA GLU A 174 17.84 -7.18 7.11
C GLU A 174 18.10 -5.67 7.20
N GLY A 175 17.96 -4.95 6.08
CA GLY A 175 18.10 -3.49 6.02
C GLY A 175 17.11 -2.76 6.93
N ILE A 176 15.82 -3.10 6.86
CA ILE A 176 14.77 -2.51 7.70
C ILE A 176 15.00 -2.83 9.18
N THR A 177 15.36 -4.07 9.51
CA THR A 177 15.62 -4.48 10.89
C THR A 177 16.82 -3.75 11.47
N GLY A 178 17.90 -3.64 10.70
CA GLY A 178 19.09 -2.87 11.09
C GLY A 178 18.77 -1.38 11.28
N PHE A 179 18.05 -0.78 10.34
CA PHE A 179 17.60 0.61 10.45
C PHE A 179 16.75 0.82 11.70
N LYS A 180 15.73 -0.02 11.92
CA LYS A 180 14.85 0.05 13.09
C LYS A 180 15.66 -0.04 14.39
N TYR A 181 16.60 -0.97 14.48
CA TYR A 181 17.45 -1.12 15.65
C TYR A 181 18.20 0.18 16.00
N TYR A 182 18.86 0.81 15.03
CA TYR A 182 19.57 2.08 15.27
C TYR A 182 18.62 3.25 15.51
N LEU A 183 17.46 3.28 14.84
CA LEU A 183 16.42 4.27 15.11
C LEU A 183 15.95 4.18 16.57
N ASP A 184 15.63 2.99 17.06
CA ASP A 184 15.21 2.77 18.45
C ASP A 184 16.27 3.27 19.45
N LEU A 185 17.56 3.05 19.17
CA LEU A 185 18.66 3.57 19.99
C LEU A 185 18.73 5.11 19.99
N VAL A 186 18.54 5.75 18.83
CA VAL A 186 18.50 7.22 18.71
C VAL A 186 17.29 7.78 19.45
N VAL A 187 16.09 7.22 19.24
CA VAL A 187 14.86 7.63 19.93
C VAL A 187 15.04 7.52 21.45
N LYS A 188 15.63 6.43 21.92
CA LYS A 188 15.96 6.23 23.35
C LYS A 188 16.91 7.31 23.88
N LYS A 189 17.91 7.74 23.09
CA LYS A 189 18.83 8.83 23.48
C LYS A 189 18.17 10.21 23.45
N ILE A 190 17.23 10.44 22.54
CA ILE A 190 16.39 11.65 22.53
C ILE A 190 15.50 11.69 23.77
N GLY A 191 15.05 10.52 24.24
CA GLY A 191 14.30 10.38 25.49
C GLY A 191 12.84 10.83 25.39
N LYS A 192 12.27 10.85 24.18
CA LYS A 192 10.85 11.17 23.92
C LYS A 192 10.16 9.98 23.28
N GLU A 193 8.93 9.72 23.68
CA GLU A 193 8.10 8.63 23.13
C GLU A 193 7.74 8.89 21.66
N ASN A 194 7.44 10.13 21.31
CA ASN A 194 7.13 10.56 19.94
C ASN A 194 8.01 11.75 19.53
N PRO A 195 9.29 11.52 19.15
CA PRO A 195 10.18 12.60 18.73
C PRO A 195 9.71 13.27 17.44
N THR A 196 9.85 14.60 17.38
CA THR A 196 9.54 15.41 16.20
C THR A 196 10.77 15.55 15.30
N ALA A 197 10.59 16.01 14.05
CA ALA A 197 11.71 16.34 13.16
C ALA A 197 12.69 17.37 13.78
N ALA A 198 12.18 18.31 14.60
CA ALA A 198 13.02 19.25 15.33
C ALA A 198 13.91 18.55 16.37
N ASP A 199 13.41 17.48 17.00
CA ASP A 199 14.19 16.69 17.97
C ASP A 199 15.34 15.95 17.28
N PHE A 200 15.09 15.34 16.11
CA PHE A 200 16.14 14.74 15.30
C PHE A 200 17.15 15.78 14.78
N THR A 201 16.69 16.99 14.45
CA THR A 201 17.59 18.10 14.06
C THR A 201 18.50 18.53 15.20
N ALA A 202 17.95 18.65 16.42
CA ALA A 202 18.70 19.02 17.62
C ALA A 202 19.60 17.89 18.15
N PHE A 203 19.29 16.63 17.82
CA PHE A 203 20.07 15.47 18.23
C PHE A 203 21.51 15.55 17.68
N LYS A 204 22.50 15.42 18.58
CA LYS A 204 23.91 15.40 18.25
C LYS A 204 24.37 13.96 18.08
N ALA A 205 24.47 13.52 16.82
CA ALA A 205 24.99 12.21 16.49
C ALA A 205 26.47 12.09 16.90
N ALA A 206 26.82 10.98 17.53
CA ALA A 206 28.17 10.65 17.97
C ALA A 206 28.82 9.55 17.12
N THR A 207 28.03 8.87 16.28
CA THR A 207 28.48 7.79 15.40
C THR A 207 27.96 7.96 13.98
N LYS A 208 28.63 7.35 13.00
CA LYS A 208 28.17 7.37 11.60
C LYS A 208 26.78 6.75 11.43
N GLN A 209 26.43 5.76 12.24
CA GLN A 209 25.13 5.11 12.24
C GLN A 209 24.04 6.10 12.70
N GLU A 210 24.32 6.87 13.75
CA GLU A 210 23.42 7.93 14.23
C GLU A 210 23.27 9.08 13.22
N GLU A 211 24.35 9.47 12.55
CA GLU A 211 24.30 10.43 11.44
C GLU A 211 23.43 9.91 10.30
N GLY A 212 23.57 8.62 9.95
CA GLY A 212 22.74 7.96 8.94
C GLY A 212 21.26 7.93 9.29
N ILE A 213 20.91 7.60 10.54
CA ILE A 213 19.51 7.66 11.02
C ILE A 213 18.98 9.10 10.94
N LYS A 214 19.76 10.08 11.41
CA LYS A 214 19.36 11.48 11.39
C LYS A 214 19.10 11.97 9.96
N ALA A 215 19.96 11.63 9.00
CA ALA A 215 19.76 11.98 7.60
C ALA A 215 18.50 11.31 7.03
N ALA A 216 18.34 10.00 7.23
CA ALA A 216 17.18 9.26 6.70
C ALA A 216 15.82 9.78 7.23
N VAL A 217 15.75 10.22 8.49
CA VAL A 217 14.51 10.75 9.09
C VAL A 217 14.21 12.17 8.63
N LEU A 218 15.23 12.99 8.36
CA LEU A 218 15.06 14.40 8.00
C LEU A 218 14.88 14.63 6.49
N GLY A 219 15.20 13.64 5.65
CA GLY A 219 15.16 13.76 4.19
C GLY A 219 16.34 14.54 3.65
#